data_AF-A0A1X7NNA4-F1
#
_entry.id   AF-A0A1X7NNA4-F1
#
_cell.length_a   1.000
_cell.length_b   1.000
_cell.length_c   1.000
_cell.angle_alpha   90.00
_cell.angle_beta   90.00
_cell.angle_gamma   90.00
#
_symmetry.space_group_name_H-M   'P 1'
#
loop_
_entity.id
_entity.type
_entity.pdbx_description
1 polymer ?
#
loop_
_entity_poly.entity_id
_entity_poly.type
_entity_poly.pdbx_seq_one_letter_code
_entity_poly.pdbx_strand_id
1 'polypeptide(L)' 'MIYKITYQETKLRNPKREETQSLYIESDTEIEARSLVETNTPFNIEFIQPIDGSHLEYEQKSPDFKLTEFAK' A
#
# COMPACT_ATOMS: atom_id res chain seq x y z
N MET A 1 3.97 8.90 -8.59
CA MET A 1 3.40 9.36 -7.30
C MET A 1 3.51 8.23 -6.28
N ILE A 2 3.59 8.53 -4.99
CA ILE A 2 3.65 7.48 -3.96
C ILE A 2 2.25 7.27 -3.38
N TYR A 3 1.86 6.01 -3.26
CA TYR A 3 0.60 5.59 -2.69
C TYR A 3 0.85 4.80 -1.42
N LYS A 4 0.11 5.15 -0.36
CA LYS A 4 -0.03 4.34 0.84
C LYS A 4 -1.23 3.42 0.64
N ILE A 5 -0.99 2.12 0.64
CA ILE A 5 -2.02 1.10 0.44
C ILE A 5 -2.22 0.39 1.77
N THR A 6 -3.44 0.46 2.31
CA THR A 6 -3.83 -0.36 3.47
C THR A 6 -4.48 -1.64 2.99
N TYR A 7 -4.07 -2.76 3.57
CA TYR A 7 -4.49 -4.08 3.12
C TYR A 7 -4.55 -5.09 4.27
N GLN A 8 -5.22 -6.20 4.03
CA GLN A 8 -5.08 -7.41 4.85
C GLN A 8 -4.38 -8.50 4.06
N GLU A 9 -3.63 -9.37 4.74
CA GLU A 9 -2.81 -10.42 4.08
C GLU A 9 -3.61 -11.42 3.24
N THR A 10 -4.90 -11.61 3.53
CA THR A 10 -5.75 -12.60 2.85
C THR A 10 -7.18 -12.11 2.65
N LYS A 11 -7.79 -12.55 1.54
CA LYS A 11 -9.19 -12.32 1.18
C LYS A 11 -10.16 -13.36 1.77
N LEU A 12 -9.63 -14.44 2.37
CA LEU A 12 -10.42 -15.59 2.81
C LEU A 12 -11.07 -15.41 4.19
N ARG A 13 -10.46 -14.61 5.06
CA ARG A 13 -10.95 -14.37 6.42
C ARG A 13 -11.76 -13.08 6.48
N ASN A 14 -12.65 -12.99 7.48
CA ASN A 14 -13.35 -11.76 7.78
C ASN A 14 -12.33 -10.67 8.16
N PRO A 15 -12.48 -9.44 7.63
CA PRO A 15 -11.55 -8.36 7.90
C PRO A 15 -11.56 -7.98 9.38
N LYS A 16 -10.37 -7.93 10.00
CA LYS A 16 -10.16 -7.46 11.38
C LYS A 16 -9.36 -6.17 11.36
N ARG A 17 -9.76 -5.18 12.17
CA ARG A 17 -9.13 -3.84 12.14
C ARG A 17 -7.69 -3.88 12.64
N GLU A 18 -7.38 -4.79 13.55
CA GLU A 18 -6.06 -4.94 14.18
C GLU A 18 -5.03 -5.60 13.24
N GLU A 19 -5.49 -6.23 12.15
CA GLU A 19 -4.65 -6.94 11.20
C GLU A 19 -4.41 -6.15 9.90
N THR A 20 -4.95 -4.92 9.81
CA THR A 20 -4.69 -4.02 8.68
C THR A 20 -3.23 -3.59 8.68
N GLN A 21 -2.54 -3.88 7.59
CA GLN A 21 -1.16 -3.47 7.34
C GLN A 21 -1.12 -2.36 6.29
N SER A 22 0.02 -1.69 6.17
CA SER A 22 0.26 -0.69 5.14
C SER A 22 1.53 -0.99 4.36
N LEU A 23 1.49 -0.75 3.05
CA LEU A 23 2.66 -0.72 2.19
C LEU A 23 2.69 0.60 1.41
N TYR A 24 3.88 0.97 0.94
CA TYR A 24 4.08 2.15 0.11
C TYR A 24 4.57 1.68 -1.26
N ILE A 25 3.94 2.19 -2.33
CA ILE A 25 4.31 1.87 -3.70
C ILE A 25 4.42 3.15 -4.53
N GLU A 26 5.39 3.18 -5.43
CA GLU A 26 5.48 4.23 -6.45
C GLU A 26 4.79 3.78 -7.73
N SER A 27 3.88 4.62 -8.25
CA SER A 27 3.08 4.34 -9.45
C SER A 27 2.63 5.65 -10.10
N ASP A 28 2.28 5.61 -11.39
CA ASP A 28 1.76 6.79 -12.09
C ASP A 28 0.28 7.03 -11.77
N THR A 29 -0.48 5.96 -11.52
CA THR A 29 -1.92 6.05 -11.22
C THR A 29 -2.34 5.13 -10.07
N GLU A 30 -3.48 5.45 -9.44
CA GLU A 30 -4.10 4.60 -8.40
C GLU A 30 -4.48 3.22 -8.95
N ILE A 31 -4.97 3.18 -10.19
CA ILE A 31 -5.38 1.93 -10.86
C ILE A 31 -4.18 1.02 -11.06
N GLU A 32 -3.06 1.56 -11.53
CA GLU A 32 -1.82 0.81 -11.70
C GLU A 32 -1.26 0.33 -10.36
N ALA A 33 -1.28 1.19 -9.32
CA ALA A 33 -0.85 0.82 -7.97
C ALA A 33 -1.67 -0.37 -7.42
N ARG A 34 -3.00 -0.34 -7.60
CA ARG A 34 -3.89 -1.45 -7.25
C ARG A 34 -3.51 -2.71 -8.03
N SER A 35 -3.41 -2.61 -9.35
CA SER A 35 -3.13 -3.75 -10.24
C SER A 35 -1.81 -4.43 -9.90
N LEU A 36 -0.77 -3.64 -9.60
CA LEU A 36 0.53 -4.15 -9.19
C LEU A 36 0.44 -4.99 -7.90
N VAL A 37 -0.25 -4.48 -6.87
CA VAL A 37 -0.41 -5.21 -5.61
C VAL A 37 -1.28 -6.45 -5.79
N GLU A 38 -2.41 -6.35 -6.50
CA GLU A 38 -3.33 -7.48 -6.69
C GLU A 38 -2.73 -8.61 -7.53
N THR A 39 -1.85 -8.28 -8.48
CA THR A 39 -1.19 -9.29 -9.35
C THR A 39 -0.04 -9.99 -8.62
N ASN A 40 0.69 -9.28 -7.75
CA ASN A 40 1.88 -9.81 -7.10
C ASN A 40 1.61 -10.40 -5.71
N THR A 41 0.45 -10.13 -5.11
CA THR A 41 0.16 -10.54 -3.72
C THR A 41 -1.28 -11.03 -3.56
N PRO A 42 -1.56 -11.95 -2.62
CA PRO A 42 -2.92 -12.37 -2.29
C PRO A 42 -3.68 -11.35 -1.42
N PHE A 43 -3.16 -10.13 -1.27
CA PHE A 43 -3.65 -9.15 -0.32
C PHE A 43 -5.06 -8.66 -0.66
N ASN A 44 -5.85 -8.45 0.40
CA ASN A 44 -7.13 -7.78 0.33
C ASN A 44 -6.93 -6.28 0.51
N ILE A 45 -6.94 -5.52 -0.59
CA ILE A 45 -6.73 -4.07 -0.56
C ILE A 45 -7.98 -3.39 0.01
N GLU A 46 -7.80 -2.62 1.09
CA GLU A 46 -8.88 -1.88 1.74
C GLU A 46 -8.97 -0.45 1.21
N PHE A 47 -7.85 0.26 1.17
CA PHE A 47 -7.81 1.67 0.75
C PHE A 47 -6.48 2.01 0.09
N ILE A 48 -6.54 2.91 -0.89
CA ILE A 48 -5.37 3.43 -1.60
C ILE A 48 -5.39 4.94 -1.46
N GLN A 49 -4.34 5.49 -0.86
CA GLN A 49 -4.23 6.91 -0.59
C GLN A 49 -3.01 7.48 -1.31
N PRO A 50 -3.16 8.48 -2.19
CA PRO A 50 -2.01 9.24 -2.68
C PRO A 50 -1.40 10.04 -1.52
N ILE A 51 -0.08 10.00 -1.40
CA ILE A 51 0.66 10.78 -0.39
C ILE A 51 1.68 11.70 -1.07
N ASP A 52 1.70 12.96 -0.67
CA ASP A 52 2.54 14.00 -1.25
C ASP A 52 2.98 15.06 -0.21
N GLY A 53 3.94 15.89 -0.62
CA GLY A 53 4.45 17.03 0.16
C GLY A 53 4.77 16.70 1.62
N SER A 54 4.20 17.48 2.54
CA SER A 54 4.43 17.35 3.98
C SER A 54 3.99 16.00 4.56
N HIS A 55 3.01 15.32 3.96
CA HIS A 55 2.55 14.02 4.42
C HIS A 55 3.58 12.94 4.14
N LEU A 56 4.15 12.95 2.93
CA LEU A 56 5.23 12.06 2.53
C LEU A 56 6.49 12.28 3.39
N GLU A 57 6.88 13.53 3.63
CA GLU A 57 8.01 13.86 4.51
C GLU A 57 7.83 13.36 5.95
N TYR A 58 6.58 13.37 6.45
CA TYR A 58 6.27 12.83 7.77
C TYR A 58 6.39 11.30 7.78
N GLU A 59 5.82 10.63 6.78
CA GLU A 59 5.88 9.17 6.65
C GLU A 59 7.32 8.67 6.50
N GLN A 60 8.17 9.34 5.73
CA GLN A 60 9.58 8.98 5.55
C GLN A 60 10.42 9.06 6.83
N LYS A 61 9.97 9.81 7.84
CA LYS A 61 10.64 9.86 9.16
C LYS A 61 10.34 8.62 10.00
N SER A 62 9.30 7.85 9.64
CA SER A 62 8.99 6.60 10.31
C SER A 62 10.00 5.51 9.93
N PRO A 63 10.51 4.73 10.89
CA PRO A 63 11.40 3.59 10.59
C PRO A 63 10.71 2.48 9.80
N ASP A 64 9.37 2.45 9.80
CA ASP A 64 8.56 1.46 9.09
C ASP A 64 8.28 1.83 7.63
N PHE A 65 8.69 3.03 7.21
CA PHE A 65 8.54 3.45 5.83
C PHE A 65 9.49 2.66 4.92
N LYS A 66 8.90 1.79 4.09
CA LYS A 66 9.61 0.99 3.09
C LYS A 66 8.84 1.01 1.78
N LEU A 67 9.52 1.43 0.72
CA LEU A 67 8.99 1.34 -0.63
C LEU A 67 8.98 -0.13 -1.06
N THR A 68 7.85 -0.60 -1.55
CA THR A 68 7.68 -1.96 -2.07
C THR A 68 7.82 -1.91 -3.59
N GLU A 69 8.80 -2.65 -4.10
CA GLU A 69 9.02 -2.82 -5.53
C GLU A 69 8.58 -4.23 -5.94
N PHE A 70 7.74 -4.32 -6.96
CA PHE A 70 7.42 -5.59 -7.60
C PHE A 70 8.25 -5.69 -8.88
N ALA A 71 8.95 -6.80 -9.07
CA ALA A 71 9.66 -7.05 -10.31
C ALA A 71 8.66 -7.09 -11.47
N LYS A 72 8.93 -6.33 -12.54
CA LYS A 72 8.15 -6.36 -13.79
C LYS A 72 8.36 -7.66 -14.55
#